data_AF-A0A2S7TFA9-F1
#
_entry.id   AF-A0A2S7TFA9-F1
#
_cell.length_a   1.000
_cell.length_b   1.000
_cell.length_c   1.000
_cell.angle_alpha   90.00
_cell.angle_beta   90.00
_cell.angle_gamma   90.00
#
_symmetry.space_group_name_H-M   'P 1'
#
loop_
_entity.id
_entity.type
_entity.pdbx_description
1 polymer ?
#
loop_
_entity_poly.entity_id
_entity_poly.type
_entity_poly.pdbx_seq_one_letter_code
_entity_poly.pdbx_strand_id
1 'polypeptide(L)'
;MFYIPNLPYAFYLALKAKHVTFFTAANPGIKSAGNGTESKFETLQLIPKKYRPKSVLIQPKTAFEIVAKTIEKADIHYPIIAKPDIGFRGLLVQKLATPNELKAYLKKHPIAIIVQEFVSYENECGIFYTRQANQEKGIITSITLKKFLTVQGDGVSSIKELVQSDERARLYKDLIAENKEINLNSIPKKEAIIRLSVIGNHSKGTQFINGNKLISEKLQSTFDSINNTIKGWYYGRLDIKYHTFQELEAGEKIKILEINGIIAEPTHIYDSHNSSYFEALKAIRSHWRSLYNVSITNHKVLQTPYKNPLEFTKELLELKKYLSILKKLI
;
A
#
# COMPACT_ATOMS: atom_id res chain seq x y z
N MET A 1 -0.66 -12.94 -15.95
CA MET A 1 0.59 -13.63 -16.30
C MET A 1 1.08 -14.53 -15.17
N PHE A 2 1.38 -14.03 -13.97
CA PHE A 2 1.99 -14.84 -12.90
C PHE A 2 1.03 -15.78 -12.12
N TYR A 3 -0.27 -15.52 -12.12
CA TYR A 3 -1.22 -16.26 -11.27
C TYR A 3 -1.71 -17.59 -11.85
N ILE A 4 -2.00 -17.62 -13.15
CA ILE A 4 -2.54 -18.81 -13.84
C ILE A 4 -1.63 -20.05 -13.64
N PRO A 5 -0.30 -19.97 -13.82
CA PRO A 5 0.61 -21.10 -13.60
C PRO A 5 0.70 -21.57 -12.14
N ASN A 6 0.19 -20.78 -11.20
CA ASN A 6 0.21 -21.10 -9.78
C ASN A 6 -1.13 -21.69 -9.29
N LEU A 7 -2.21 -21.61 -10.07
CA LEU A 7 -3.53 -22.13 -9.68
C LEU A 7 -3.51 -23.58 -9.18
N PRO A 8 -2.80 -24.54 -9.80
CA PRO A 8 -2.72 -25.91 -9.28
C PRO A 8 -2.20 -25.97 -7.84
N TYR A 9 -1.23 -25.10 -7.50
CA TYR A 9 -0.69 -25.02 -6.16
C TYR A 9 -1.68 -24.40 -5.16
N ALA A 10 -2.44 -23.38 -5.57
CA ALA A 10 -3.53 -22.83 -4.75
C ALA A 10 -4.60 -23.90 -4.44
N PHE A 11 -5.02 -24.67 -5.44
CA PHE A 11 -5.97 -25.78 -5.23
C PHE A 11 -5.40 -26.85 -4.30
N TYR A 12 -4.14 -27.23 -4.47
CA TYR A 12 -3.46 -28.14 -3.55
C TYR A 12 -3.51 -27.64 -2.10
N LEU A 13 -3.23 -26.35 -1.85
CA LEU A 13 -3.27 -25.77 -0.51
C LEU A 13 -4.69 -25.74 0.08
N ALA A 14 -5.70 -25.43 -0.74
CA ALA A 14 -7.10 -25.46 -0.32
C ALA A 14 -7.57 -26.87 0.06
N LEU A 15 -7.23 -27.88 -0.75
CA LEU A 15 -7.50 -29.29 -0.47
C LEU A 15 -6.79 -29.74 0.82
N LYS A 16 -5.52 -29.38 0.98
CA LYS A 16 -4.72 -29.69 2.17
C LYS A 16 -5.30 -29.04 3.43
N ALA A 17 -5.83 -27.82 3.33
CA ALA A 17 -6.50 -27.11 4.42
C ALA A 17 -7.90 -27.66 4.72
N LYS A 18 -8.47 -28.47 3.81
CA LYS A 18 -9.87 -28.94 3.84
C LYS A 18 -10.88 -27.79 3.90
N HIS A 19 -10.50 -26.60 3.41
CA HIS A 19 -11.35 -25.42 3.41
C HIS A 19 -10.90 -24.44 2.32
N VAL A 20 -11.80 -24.05 1.42
CA VAL A 20 -11.44 -23.22 0.23
C VAL A 20 -11.09 -21.78 0.56
N THR A 21 -11.54 -21.26 1.70
CA THR A 21 -11.23 -19.92 2.23
C THR A 21 -10.36 -19.98 3.49
N PHE A 22 -9.53 -21.01 3.66
CA PHE A 22 -8.66 -21.16 4.84
C PHE A 22 -7.85 -19.90 5.17
N PHE A 23 -7.44 -19.16 4.13
CA PHE A 23 -6.62 -17.96 4.22
C PHE A 23 -7.28 -16.81 5.01
N THR A 24 -8.60 -16.86 5.24
CA THR A 24 -9.28 -15.82 6.04
C THR A 24 -8.92 -15.88 7.53
N ALA A 25 -8.24 -16.93 7.98
CA ALA A 25 -7.69 -17.01 9.34
C ALA A 25 -6.31 -16.35 9.49
N ALA A 26 -5.69 -15.90 8.39
CA ALA A 26 -4.32 -15.40 8.42
C ALA A 26 -4.15 -14.14 9.28
N ASN A 27 -5.11 -13.22 9.27
CA ASN A 27 -5.03 -11.96 10.00
C ASN A 27 -6.36 -11.68 10.74
N PRO A 28 -6.59 -12.26 11.94
CA PRO A 28 -7.84 -12.09 12.68
C PRO A 28 -8.14 -10.63 13.07
N GLY A 29 -7.12 -9.76 13.11
CA GLY A 29 -7.27 -8.34 13.40
C GLY A 29 -7.80 -7.52 12.22
N ILE A 30 -7.90 -8.11 11.02
CA ILE A 30 -8.35 -7.42 9.81
C ILE A 30 -9.56 -8.15 9.24
N LYS A 31 -10.60 -7.40 8.84
CA LYS A 31 -11.79 -7.96 8.19
C LYS A 31 -11.39 -8.88 7.03
N SER A 32 -11.85 -10.13 7.10
CA SER A 32 -11.57 -11.16 6.09
C SER A 32 -10.07 -11.32 5.75
N ALA A 33 -9.23 -11.13 6.77
CA ALA A 33 -7.77 -11.14 6.70
C ALA A 33 -7.15 -10.15 5.71
N GLY A 34 -7.88 -9.11 5.30
CA GLY A 34 -7.44 -8.12 4.32
C GLY A 34 -7.70 -8.57 2.88
N ASN A 35 -8.95 -8.92 2.57
CA ASN A 35 -9.41 -9.22 1.20
C ASN A 35 -9.70 -7.93 0.39
N GLY A 36 -9.49 -6.77 1.00
CA GLY A 36 -9.69 -5.44 0.50
C GLY A 36 -11.11 -4.88 0.69
N THR A 37 -11.94 -5.56 1.49
CA THR A 37 -13.22 -5.02 2.01
C THR A 37 -13.08 -4.34 3.36
N GLU A 38 -11.91 -4.43 3.97
CA GLU A 38 -11.57 -3.76 5.22
C GLU A 38 -11.52 -2.23 5.07
N SER A 39 -11.85 -1.53 6.15
CA SER A 39 -11.59 -0.11 6.29
C SER A 39 -10.08 0.12 6.39
N LYS A 40 -9.51 0.93 5.50
CA LYS A 40 -8.11 1.36 5.61
C LYS A 40 -7.88 2.18 6.87
N PHE A 41 -8.89 2.91 7.34
CA PHE A 41 -8.78 3.69 8.56
C PHE A 41 -8.64 2.77 9.77
N GLU A 42 -9.47 1.74 9.88
CA GLU A 42 -9.43 0.76 10.97
C GLU A 42 -8.11 -0.02 10.97
N THR A 43 -7.66 -0.52 9.82
CA THR A 43 -6.37 -1.23 9.74
C THR A 43 -5.20 -0.32 10.08
N LEU A 44 -5.25 0.96 9.67
CA LEU A 44 -4.26 1.95 10.07
C LEU A 44 -4.26 2.17 11.59
N GLN A 45 -5.41 2.10 12.28
CA GLN A 45 -5.46 2.25 13.74
C GLN A 45 -4.77 1.12 14.49
N LEU A 46 -4.59 -0.06 13.88
CA LEU A 46 -3.86 -1.19 14.49
C LEU A 46 -2.36 -0.91 14.65
N ILE A 47 -1.82 0.01 13.85
CA ILE A 47 -0.41 0.41 13.93
C ILE A 47 -0.23 1.34 15.14
N PRO A 48 0.84 1.19 15.94
CA PRO A 48 1.11 2.10 17.05
C PRO A 48 1.21 3.56 16.57
N LYS A 49 0.67 4.49 17.37
CA LYS A 49 0.59 5.92 17.03
C LYS A 49 1.92 6.51 16.55
N LYS A 50 3.05 6.11 17.14
CA LYS A 50 4.40 6.54 16.75
C LYS A 50 4.69 6.27 15.26
N TYR A 51 4.28 5.11 14.76
CA TYR A 51 4.61 4.61 13.44
C TYR A 51 3.60 4.93 12.34
N ARG A 52 2.45 5.54 12.65
CA ARG A 52 1.46 5.89 11.63
C ARG A 52 1.30 7.41 11.47
N PRO A 53 0.88 7.88 10.29
CA PRO A 53 0.48 9.28 10.13
C PRO A 53 -0.81 9.57 10.91
N LYS A 54 -0.95 10.82 11.36
CA LYS A 54 -2.22 11.30 11.91
C LYS A 54 -3.31 11.20 10.84
N SER A 55 -4.49 10.76 11.23
CA SER A 55 -5.59 10.55 10.28
C SER A 55 -6.94 10.62 10.96
N VAL A 56 -7.95 11.04 10.20
CA VAL A 56 -9.36 11.07 10.59
C VAL A 56 -10.23 10.49 9.47
N LEU A 57 -11.32 9.82 9.84
CA LEU A 57 -12.30 9.30 8.90
C LEU A 57 -13.49 10.26 8.81
N ILE A 58 -13.77 10.74 7.61
CA ILE A 58 -14.88 11.64 7.31
C ILE A 58 -15.98 10.85 6.62
N GLN A 59 -17.17 10.84 7.24
CA GLN A 59 -18.35 10.19 6.68
C GLN A 59 -18.97 11.06 5.57
N PRO A 60 -19.63 10.45 4.56
CA PRO A 60 -20.25 11.20 3.47
C PRO A 60 -21.27 12.20 4.02
N LYS A 61 -21.38 13.36 3.37
CA LYS A 61 -22.31 14.45 3.72
C LYS A 61 -22.06 15.13 5.08
N THR A 62 -20.92 14.87 5.73
CA THR A 62 -20.50 15.64 6.92
C THR A 62 -20.29 17.12 6.56
N ALA A 63 -20.85 18.04 7.34
CA ALA A 63 -20.68 19.48 7.13
C ALA A 63 -19.20 19.88 7.23
N PHE A 64 -18.73 20.75 6.33
CA PHE A 64 -17.30 21.08 6.22
C PHE A 64 -16.74 21.73 7.50
N GLU A 65 -17.57 22.47 8.24
CA GLU A 65 -17.22 23.11 9.50
C GLU A 65 -16.89 22.07 10.58
N ILE A 66 -17.58 20.92 10.56
CA ILE A 66 -17.29 19.78 11.45
C ILE A 66 -15.98 19.11 11.01
N VAL A 67 -15.79 18.95 9.69
CA VAL A 67 -14.55 18.37 9.12
C VAL A 67 -13.34 19.21 9.50
N ALA A 68 -13.40 20.53 9.33
CA ALA A 68 -12.32 21.45 9.68
C ALA A 68 -11.95 21.36 11.17
N LYS A 69 -12.95 21.41 12.07
CA LYS A 69 -12.73 21.22 13.52
C LYS A 69 -12.13 19.85 13.86
N THR A 70 -12.49 18.80 13.11
CA THR A 70 -11.98 17.45 13.33
C THR A 70 -10.50 17.34 12.93
N ILE A 71 -10.12 17.96 11.81
CA ILE A 71 -8.73 18.02 11.32
C ILE A 71 -7.86 18.83 12.29
N GLU A 72 -8.37 19.97 12.75
CA GLU A 72 -7.69 20.83 13.73
C GLU A 72 -7.45 20.09 15.06
N LYS A 73 -8.49 19.44 15.61
CA LYS A 73 -8.37 18.63 16.85
C LYS A 73 -7.40 17.46 16.69
N ALA A 74 -7.28 16.93 15.48
CA ALA A 74 -6.35 15.85 15.17
C ALA A 74 -4.92 16.35 14.88
N ASP A 75 -4.68 17.67 14.92
CA ASP A 75 -3.38 18.30 14.67
C ASP A 75 -2.78 17.88 13.31
N ILE A 76 -3.63 17.93 12.28
CA ILE A 76 -3.28 17.63 10.89
C ILE A 76 -3.16 18.95 10.13
N HIS A 77 -2.00 19.18 9.51
CA HIS A 77 -1.73 20.39 8.74
C HIS A 77 -1.70 20.12 7.24
N TYR A 78 -1.95 21.16 6.46
CA TYR A 78 -1.80 21.12 5.01
C TYR A 78 -0.31 21.18 4.59
N PRO A 79 0.08 20.51 3.50
CA PRO A 79 -0.78 19.69 2.62
C PRO A 79 -1.22 18.38 3.29
N ILE A 80 -2.38 17.86 2.91
CA ILE A 80 -2.95 16.60 3.40
C ILE A 80 -3.12 15.59 2.27
N ILE A 81 -3.27 14.31 2.62
CA ILE A 81 -3.75 13.27 1.70
C ILE A 81 -5.21 12.99 1.99
N ALA A 82 -6.06 13.07 0.97
CA ALA A 82 -7.42 12.57 0.97
C ALA A 82 -7.49 11.25 0.19
N LYS A 83 -8.06 10.19 0.78
CA LYS A 83 -8.21 8.89 0.12
C LYS A 83 -9.49 8.15 0.53
N PRO A 84 -10.12 7.36 -0.36
CA PRO A 84 -11.24 6.51 0.02
C PRO A 84 -10.86 5.49 1.10
N ASP A 85 -11.76 5.32 2.07
CA ASP A 85 -11.57 4.33 3.14
C ASP A 85 -11.47 2.90 2.58
N ILE A 86 -12.39 2.55 1.67
CA ILE A 86 -12.35 1.30 0.89
C ILE A 86 -11.95 1.62 -0.55
N GLY A 87 -11.04 0.84 -1.15
CA GLY A 87 -10.55 1.06 -2.51
C GLY A 87 -9.10 0.61 -2.73
N PHE A 88 -8.65 0.59 -3.99
CA PHE A 88 -7.31 0.08 -4.37
C PHE A 88 -6.57 0.98 -5.35
N ARG A 89 -5.28 0.69 -5.53
CA ARG A 89 -4.45 1.20 -6.64
C ARG A 89 -4.35 2.73 -6.72
N GLY A 90 -4.45 3.40 -5.57
CA GLY A 90 -4.40 4.86 -5.52
C GLY A 90 -5.62 5.56 -6.15
N LEU A 91 -6.73 4.85 -6.33
CA LEU A 91 -7.96 5.42 -6.89
C LEU A 91 -8.48 6.55 -5.99
N LEU A 92 -8.71 7.72 -6.60
CA LEU A 92 -9.15 8.97 -5.95
C LEU A 92 -8.21 9.51 -4.86
N VAL A 93 -6.99 8.98 -4.73
CA VAL A 93 -6.01 9.53 -3.77
C VAL A 93 -5.50 10.88 -4.28
N GLN A 94 -5.62 11.92 -3.46
CA GLN A 94 -5.16 13.26 -3.82
C GLN A 94 -4.42 13.93 -2.67
N LYS A 95 -3.35 14.64 -3.01
CA LYS A 95 -2.68 15.60 -2.14
C LYS A 95 -3.38 16.94 -2.30
N LEU A 96 -3.82 17.53 -1.19
CA LEU A 96 -4.58 18.77 -1.17
C LEU A 96 -3.80 19.80 -0.36
N ALA A 97 -3.55 20.97 -0.92
CA ALA A 97 -2.73 22.01 -0.34
C ALA A 97 -3.53 22.99 0.54
N THR A 98 -4.85 23.04 0.38
CA THR A 98 -5.68 24.05 1.07
C THR A 98 -7.02 23.50 1.59
N PRO A 99 -7.63 24.16 2.60
CA PRO A 99 -8.99 23.86 3.05
C PRO A 99 -10.04 23.91 1.93
N ASN A 100 -9.90 24.85 0.99
CA ASN A 100 -10.81 24.99 -0.14
C ASN A 100 -10.75 23.80 -1.08
N GLU A 101 -9.55 23.28 -1.36
CA GLU A 101 -9.37 22.05 -2.12
C GLU A 101 -10.01 20.84 -1.42
N LEU A 102 -9.87 20.71 -0.10
CA LEU A 102 -10.56 19.66 0.66
C LEU A 102 -12.07 19.78 0.57
N LYS A 103 -12.63 20.98 0.73
CA LYS A 103 -14.07 21.23 0.62
C LYS A 103 -14.60 20.82 -0.76
N ALA A 104 -13.89 21.21 -1.83
CA ALA A 104 -14.23 20.83 -3.20
C ALA A 104 -14.14 19.31 -3.41
N TYR A 105 -13.09 18.67 -2.91
CA TYR A 105 -12.88 17.23 -2.99
C TYR A 105 -14.00 16.44 -2.31
N LEU A 106 -14.37 16.80 -1.07
CA LEU A 106 -15.43 16.11 -0.32
C LEU A 106 -16.81 16.30 -0.98
N LYS A 107 -17.06 17.46 -1.59
CA LYS A 107 -18.30 17.70 -2.35
C LYS A 107 -18.35 16.83 -3.61
N LYS A 108 -17.23 16.63 -4.30
CA LYS A 108 -17.14 15.80 -5.51
C LYS A 108 -17.31 14.30 -5.19
N HIS A 109 -16.84 13.85 -4.03
CA HIS A 109 -16.79 12.42 -3.68
C HIS A 109 -17.64 12.13 -2.42
N PRO A 110 -18.95 11.85 -2.56
CA PRO A 110 -19.86 11.62 -1.42
C PRO A 110 -19.73 10.19 -0.86
N ILE A 111 -18.52 9.83 -0.43
CA ILE A 111 -18.14 8.53 0.14
C ILE A 111 -17.36 8.76 1.45
N ALA A 112 -17.04 7.68 2.17
CA ALA A 112 -16.16 7.76 3.33
C ALA A 112 -14.71 8.05 2.89
N ILE A 113 -14.14 9.13 3.41
CA ILE A 113 -12.81 9.63 3.05
C ILE A 113 -11.93 9.70 4.29
N ILE A 114 -10.72 9.15 4.18
CA ILE A 114 -9.65 9.36 5.13
C ILE A 114 -8.95 10.66 4.77
N VAL A 115 -8.89 11.59 5.73
CA VAL A 115 -7.97 12.73 5.69
C VAL A 115 -6.75 12.37 6.54
N GLN A 116 -5.57 12.40 5.94
CA GLN A 116 -4.33 11.91 6.50
C GLN A 116 -3.22 12.96 6.37
N GLU A 117 -2.37 13.06 7.38
CA GLU A 117 -1.13 13.84 7.36
C GLU A 117 -0.27 13.48 6.15
N PHE A 118 0.25 14.48 5.45
CA PHE A 118 1.23 14.27 4.39
C PHE A 118 2.61 14.00 4.99
N VAL A 119 3.11 12.77 4.82
CA VAL A 119 4.47 12.40 5.23
C VAL A 119 5.46 12.83 4.14
N SER A 120 6.35 13.78 4.48
CA SER A 120 7.32 14.40 3.58
C SER A 120 8.60 13.58 3.35
N TYR A 121 8.74 12.41 3.97
CA TYR A 121 9.89 11.55 3.70
C TYR A 121 9.97 11.16 2.23
N GLU A 122 11.18 11.27 1.67
CA GLU A 122 11.43 11.09 0.24
C GLU A 122 11.34 9.64 -0.19
N ASN A 123 11.76 8.71 0.67
CA ASN A 123 11.84 7.30 0.33
C ASN A 123 10.59 6.54 0.77
N GLU A 124 10.22 5.54 -0.02
CA GLU A 124 9.11 4.65 0.27
C GLU A 124 9.47 3.20 -0.10
N CYS A 125 9.07 2.25 0.73
CA CYS A 125 9.26 0.84 0.46
C CYS A 125 8.05 0.00 0.90
N GLY A 126 7.88 -1.15 0.26
CA GLY A 126 7.01 -2.21 0.73
C GLY A 126 7.83 -3.29 1.44
N ILE A 127 7.52 -3.60 2.70
CA ILE A 127 8.12 -4.70 3.44
C ILE A 127 7.07 -5.79 3.65
N PHE A 128 7.32 -6.98 3.11
CA PHE A 128 6.47 -8.15 3.31
C PHE A 128 6.98 -8.93 4.50
N TYR A 129 6.11 -9.16 5.47
CA TYR A 129 6.44 -9.80 6.73
C TYR A 129 5.45 -10.94 7.00
N THR A 130 5.97 -12.03 7.57
CA THR A 130 5.15 -13.16 8.02
C THR A 130 5.64 -13.73 9.35
N ARG A 131 4.70 -14.08 10.23
CA ARG A 131 4.97 -14.69 11.54
C ARG A 131 3.90 -15.71 11.88
N GLN A 132 4.27 -16.82 12.52
CA GLN A 132 3.30 -17.77 13.05
C GLN A 132 2.77 -17.30 14.40
N ALA A 133 1.50 -17.52 14.73
CA ALA A 133 0.93 -17.06 16.00
C ALA A 133 1.59 -17.67 17.25
N ASN A 134 2.22 -18.84 17.12
CA ASN A 134 2.98 -19.50 18.18
C ASN A 134 4.48 -19.14 18.18
N GLN A 135 4.90 -18.11 17.43
CA GLN A 135 6.28 -17.65 17.35
C GLN A 135 6.37 -16.15 17.70
N GLU A 136 7.40 -15.79 18.46
CA GLU A 136 7.68 -14.40 18.81
C GLU A 136 8.32 -13.62 17.65
N LYS A 137 9.05 -14.31 16.79
CA LYS A 137 9.77 -13.75 15.63
C LYS A 137 9.18 -14.27 14.34
N GLY A 138 9.21 -13.42 13.32
CA GLY A 138 8.79 -13.73 11.97
C GLY A 138 9.95 -13.65 11.00
N ILE A 139 9.61 -13.43 9.73
CA ILE A 139 10.58 -13.28 8.64
C ILE A 139 10.09 -12.21 7.66
N ILE A 140 11.01 -11.32 7.27
CA ILE A 140 10.84 -10.44 6.13
C ILE A 140 11.13 -11.26 4.87
N THR A 141 10.13 -11.43 4.02
CA THR A 141 10.22 -12.25 2.80
C THR A 141 10.38 -11.41 1.54
N SER A 142 10.17 -10.10 1.64
CA SER A 142 10.37 -9.17 0.54
C SER A 142 10.59 -7.74 1.03
N ILE A 143 11.53 -7.04 0.39
CA ILE A 143 11.63 -5.58 0.40
C ILE A 143 11.47 -5.10 -1.06
N THR A 144 10.58 -4.15 -1.27
CA THR A 144 10.41 -3.46 -2.55
C THR A 144 10.70 -1.99 -2.35
N LEU A 145 11.79 -1.50 -2.94
CA LEU A 145 12.07 -0.06 -2.97
C LEU A 145 11.23 0.60 -4.06
N LYS A 146 10.71 1.80 -3.78
CA LYS A 146 9.89 2.56 -4.72
C LYS A 146 10.71 3.72 -5.28
N LYS A 147 11.14 3.59 -6.53
CA LYS A 147 11.76 4.69 -7.28
C LYS A 147 10.67 5.48 -7.98
N PHE A 148 10.44 6.70 -7.50
CA PHE A 148 9.46 7.59 -8.10
C PHE A 148 9.86 7.98 -9.53
N LEU A 149 8.85 8.26 -10.35
CA LEU A 149 9.10 8.69 -11.72
C LEU A 149 9.68 10.10 -11.69
N THR A 150 10.83 10.29 -12.33
CA THR A 150 11.58 11.54 -12.36
C THR A 150 12.15 11.80 -13.75
N VAL A 151 12.39 13.05 -14.09
CA VAL A 151 13.24 13.45 -15.22
C VAL A 151 14.35 14.38 -14.72
N GLN A 152 15.47 14.39 -15.41
CA GLN A 152 16.62 15.24 -15.10
C GLN A 152 16.69 16.38 -16.11
N GLY A 153 16.82 17.61 -15.62
CA GLY A 153 16.98 18.78 -16.47
C GLY A 153 18.28 18.75 -17.25
N ASP A 154 18.23 19.14 -18.52
CA ASP A 154 19.40 19.39 -19.38
C ASP A 154 19.71 20.90 -19.51
N GLY A 155 18.86 21.76 -18.95
CA GLY A 155 18.95 23.22 -19.05
C GLY A 155 18.39 23.82 -20.34
N VAL A 156 17.82 23.01 -21.24
CA VAL A 156 17.36 23.42 -22.57
C VAL A 156 15.94 22.92 -22.85
N SER A 157 15.67 21.65 -22.63
CA SER A 157 14.39 21.00 -22.90
C SER A 157 13.37 21.29 -21.80
N SER A 158 12.12 21.45 -22.21
CA SER A 158 10.98 21.52 -21.29
C SER A 158 10.74 20.17 -20.59
N ILE A 159 10.06 20.17 -19.44
CA ILE A 159 9.64 18.93 -18.76
C ILE A 159 8.85 18.02 -19.72
N LYS A 160 7.99 18.60 -20.57
CA LYS A 160 7.22 17.85 -21.57
C LYS A 160 8.11 17.06 -22.53
N GLU A 161 9.16 17.70 -23.05
CA GLU A 161 10.11 17.08 -23.97
C GLU A 161 10.93 16.00 -23.25
N LEU A 162 11.40 16.28 -22.03
CA LEU A 162 12.14 15.33 -21.20
C LEU A 162 11.30 14.07 -20.88
N VAL A 163 10.01 14.24 -20.58
CA VAL A 163 9.07 13.13 -20.37
C VAL A 163 8.90 12.30 -21.65
N GLN A 164 8.88 12.95 -22.81
CA GLN A 164 8.69 12.26 -24.09
C GLN A 164 9.95 11.54 -24.56
N SER A 165 11.14 11.98 -24.16
CA SER A 165 12.41 11.31 -24.44
C SER A 165 12.74 10.17 -23.46
N ASP A 166 12.26 10.24 -22.21
CA ASP A 166 12.51 9.20 -21.21
C ASP A 166 11.70 7.93 -21.49
N GLU A 167 12.38 6.78 -21.50
CA GLU A 167 11.81 5.48 -21.86
C GLU A 167 10.60 5.10 -20.97
N ARG A 168 10.70 5.38 -19.67
CA ARG A 168 9.65 5.04 -18.70
C ARG A 168 8.61 6.13 -18.61
N ALA A 169 9.02 7.41 -18.51
CA ALA A 169 8.10 8.52 -18.27
C ALA A 169 7.13 8.72 -19.42
N ARG A 170 7.58 8.46 -20.66
CA ARG A 170 6.72 8.52 -21.86
C ARG A 170 5.51 7.60 -21.75
N LEU A 171 5.63 6.44 -21.08
CA LEU A 171 4.52 5.50 -20.88
C LEU A 171 3.41 6.06 -19.98
N TYR A 172 3.70 7.10 -19.20
CA TYR A 172 2.79 7.73 -18.23
C TYR A 172 2.49 9.19 -18.58
N LYS A 173 2.80 9.64 -19.80
CA LYS A 173 2.64 11.05 -20.22
C LYS A 173 1.25 11.64 -19.93
N ASP A 174 0.18 10.86 -20.13
CA ASP A 174 -1.20 11.35 -19.95
C ASP A 174 -1.49 11.59 -18.46
N LEU A 175 -1.04 10.66 -17.60
CA LEU A 175 -1.14 10.81 -16.14
C LEU A 175 -0.31 12.00 -15.64
N ILE A 176 0.87 12.23 -16.21
CA ILE A 176 1.74 13.36 -15.84
C ILE A 176 1.08 14.68 -16.26
N ALA A 177 0.43 14.73 -17.43
CA ALA A 177 -0.26 15.91 -17.93
C ALA A 177 -1.46 16.33 -17.06
N GLU A 178 -2.08 15.40 -16.34
CA GLU A 178 -3.13 15.71 -15.38
C GLU A 178 -2.60 16.30 -14.06
N ASN A 179 -1.29 16.23 -13.80
CA ASN A 179 -0.69 16.71 -12.56
C ASN A 179 -0.49 18.23 -12.57
N LYS A 180 -1.41 18.93 -11.90
CA LYS A 180 -1.41 20.40 -11.78
C LYS A 180 -0.22 20.97 -11.00
N GLU A 181 0.50 20.16 -10.24
CA GLU A 181 1.72 20.62 -9.55
C GLU A 181 2.92 20.76 -10.50
N ILE A 182 2.82 20.24 -11.73
CA ILE A 182 3.92 20.22 -12.70
C ILE A 182 3.64 21.20 -13.84
N ASN A 183 4.45 22.24 -13.95
CA ASN A 183 4.46 23.10 -15.13
C ASN A 183 5.25 22.42 -16.26
N LEU A 184 4.55 21.68 -17.12
CA LEU A 184 5.14 20.92 -18.23
C LEU A 184 5.97 21.76 -19.21
N ASN A 185 5.69 23.05 -19.34
CA ASN A 185 6.40 23.95 -20.24
C ASN A 185 7.64 24.58 -19.61
N SER A 186 7.89 24.36 -18.32
CA SER A 186 9.09 24.87 -17.66
C SER A 186 10.33 24.10 -18.12
N ILE A 187 11.47 24.81 -18.23
CA ILE A 187 12.79 24.26 -18.55
C ILE A 187 13.55 24.11 -17.23
N PRO A 188 13.76 22.88 -16.72
CA PRO A 188 14.51 22.68 -15.49
C PRO A 188 15.99 23.02 -15.71
N LYS A 189 16.65 23.52 -14.65
CA LYS A 189 18.11 23.71 -14.66
C LYS A 189 18.81 22.39 -14.94
N LYS A 190 19.98 22.46 -15.57
CA LYS A 190 20.83 21.29 -15.80
C LYS A 190 21.06 20.53 -14.48
N GLU A 191 20.95 19.20 -14.53
CA GLU A 191 21.04 18.27 -13.39
C GLU A 191 19.89 18.32 -12.36
N ALA A 192 18.91 19.22 -12.51
CA ALA A 192 17.78 19.27 -11.59
C ALA A 192 16.86 18.06 -11.75
N ILE A 193 16.64 17.31 -10.66
CA ILE A 193 15.73 16.16 -10.66
C ILE A 193 14.30 16.64 -10.39
N ILE A 194 13.43 16.47 -11.37
CA ILE A 194 12.01 16.82 -11.27
C ILE A 194 11.20 15.56 -11.04
N ARG A 195 10.47 15.54 -9.91
CA ARG A 195 9.58 14.44 -9.55
C ARG A 195 8.24 14.58 -10.28
N LEU A 196 7.87 13.54 -11.02
CA LEU A 196 6.69 13.51 -11.87
C LEU A 196 5.46 12.87 -11.18
N SER A 197 5.68 12.14 -10.09
CA SER A 197 4.62 11.49 -9.32
C SER A 197 4.92 11.51 -7.82
N VAL A 198 3.90 11.85 -7.02
CA VAL A 198 3.94 11.84 -5.56
C VAL A 198 3.42 10.54 -4.95
N ILE A 199 2.85 9.64 -5.75
CA ILE A 199 2.18 8.41 -5.29
C ILE A 199 3.07 7.21 -5.59
N GLY A 200 3.43 6.44 -4.55
CA GLY A 200 4.27 5.24 -4.62
C GLY A 200 3.54 4.01 -5.18
N ASN A 201 2.92 4.12 -6.35
CA ASN A 201 2.14 3.05 -6.97
C ASN A 201 2.66 2.73 -8.37
N HIS A 202 2.85 1.44 -8.68
CA HIS A 202 3.28 0.99 -10.00
C HIS A 202 2.37 1.47 -11.14
N SER A 203 1.05 1.46 -10.92
CA SER A 203 0.08 1.98 -11.91
C SER A 203 0.18 3.49 -12.15
N LYS A 204 0.98 4.20 -11.34
CA LYS A 204 1.23 5.64 -11.41
C LYS A 204 2.68 5.97 -11.78
N GLY A 205 3.40 5.02 -12.40
CA GLY A 205 4.74 5.23 -12.92
C GLY A 205 5.89 4.87 -11.99
N THR A 206 5.63 4.66 -10.70
CA THR A 206 6.67 4.24 -9.74
C THR A 206 7.30 2.92 -10.17
N GLN A 207 8.62 2.88 -10.23
CA GLN A 207 9.37 1.65 -10.46
C GLN A 207 9.52 0.90 -9.14
N PHE A 208 9.27 -0.40 -9.18
CA PHE A 208 9.50 -1.31 -8.07
C PHE A 208 10.85 -1.98 -8.27
N ILE A 209 11.72 -1.85 -7.27
CA ILE A 209 13.08 -2.38 -7.28
C ILE A 209 13.19 -3.44 -6.19
N ASN A 210 13.80 -4.58 -6.52
CA ASN A 210 14.03 -5.66 -5.60
C ASN A 210 15.08 -5.27 -4.55
N GLY A 211 14.61 -5.03 -3.32
CA GLY A 211 15.44 -4.63 -2.18
C GLY A 211 15.86 -5.78 -1.28
N ASN A 212 15.63 -7.05 -1.65
CA ASN A 212 15.83 -8.18 -0.73
C ASN A 212 17.27 -8.32 -0.21
N LYS A 213 18.27 -7.78 -0.92
CA LYS A 213 19.67 -7.72 -0.44
C LYS A 213 19.87 -6.85 0.80
N LEU A 214 18.89 -6.00 1.12
CA LEU A 214 18.91 -5.10 2.28
C LEU A 214 18.25 -5.71 3.52
N ILE A 215 17.80 -6.97 3.45
CA ILE A 215 17.27 -7.67 4.63
C ILE A 215 18.44 -7.98 5.56
N SER A 216 18.50 -7.25 6.68
CA SER A 216 19.49 -7.46 7.74
C SER A 216 18.82 -8.02 9.00
N GLU A 217 19.62 -8.60 9.91
CA GLU A 217 19.14 -9.03 11.22
C GLU A 217 18.56 -7.87 12.04
N LYS A 218 19.16 -6.67 11.89
CA LYS A 218 18.68 -5.45 12.55
C LYS A 218 17.29 -5.08 12.06
N LEU A 219 17.08 -5.05 10.74
CA LEU A 219 15.77 -4.81 10.15
C LEU A 219 14.75 -5.86 10.60
N GLN A 220 15.14 -7.13 10.60
CA GLN A 220 14.28 -8.24 11.05
C GLN A 220 13.82 -8.04 12.50
N SER A 221 14.74 -7.73 13.42
CA SER A 221 14.44 -7.48 14.84
C SER A 221 13.53 -6.27 15.05
N THR A 222 13.77 -5.19 14.30
CA THR A 222 12.91 -4.00 14.31
C THR A 222 11.48 -4.34 13.90
N PHE A 223 11.30 -5.08 12.81
CA PHE A 223 9.96 -5.43 12.33
C PHE A 223 9.29 -6.54 13.13
N ASP A 224 10.04 -7.43 13.79
CA ASP A 224 9.48 -8.33 14.82
C ASP A 224 8.87 -7.51 15.97
N SER A 225 9.61 -6.52 16.47
CA SER A 225 9.16 -5.64 17.56
C SER A 225 7.92 -4.83 17.17
N ILE A 226 7.92 -4.24 15.97
CA ILE A 226 6.76 -3.51 15.45
C ILE A 226 5.57 -4.46 15.26
N ASN A 227 5.74 -5.60 14.59
CA ASN A 227 4.67 -6.54 14.30
C ASN A 227 4.01 -7.06 15.59
N ASN A 228 4.79 -7.33 16.64
CA ASN A 228 4.26 -7.83 17.91
C ASN A 228 3.28 -6.86 18.60
N THR A 229 3.31 -5.57 18.23
CA THR A 229 2.33 -4.57 18.71
C THR A 229 1.07 -4.49 17.85
N ILE A 230 1.11 -4.99 16.61
CA ILE A 230 -0.03 -4.98 15.67
C ILE A 230 -0.87 -6.23 15.91
N LYS A 231 -1.87 -6.12 16.79
CA LYS A 231 -2.71 -7.25 17.19
C LYS A 231 -3.45 -7.85 15.99
N GLY A 232 -3.31 -9.16 15.82
CA GLY A 232 -4.07 -9.91 14.82
C GLY A 232 -3.56 -9.77 13.38
N TRP A 233 -2.34 -9.25 13.16
CA TRP A 233 -1.69 -9.23 11.85
C TRP A 233 -0.42 -10.11 11.86
N TYR A 234 -0.38 -11.06 10.93
CA TYR A 234 0.63 -12.13 10.86
C TYR A 234 1.16 -12.38 9.44
N TYR A 235 0.49 -11.86 8.42
CA TYR A 235 0.85 -12.06 7.03
C TYR A 235 0.45 -10.86 6.18
N GLY A 236 1.42 -10.22 5.53
CA GLY A 236 1.13 -9.24 4.49
C GLY A 236 2.26 -8.24 4.29
N ARG A 237 1.91 -7.08 3.71
CA ARG A 237 2.86 -6.02 3.36
C ARG A 237 2.58 -4.72 4.09
N LEU A 238 3.62 -4.15 4.67
CA LEU A 238 3.68 -2.79 5.19
C LEU A 238 4.14 -1.86 4.07
N ASP A 239 3.37 -0.83 3.74
CA ASP A 239 3.82 0.26 2.86
C ASP A 239 4.32 1.41 3.74
N ILE A 240 5.61 1.75 3.64
CA ILE A 240 6.33 2.57 4.62
C ILE A 240 7.05 3.71 3.92
N LYS A 241 6.85 4.92 4.43
CA LYS A 241 7.70 6.08 4.15
C LYS A 241 8.79 6.21 5.19
N TYR A 242 10.01 6.53 4.76
CA TYR A 242 11.17 6.60 5.63
C TYR A 242 12.18 7.64 5.14
N HIS A 243 12.96 8.22 6.07
CA HIS A 243 13.95 9.23 5.70
C HIS A 243 15.21 8.59 5.09
N THR A 244 15.93 7.76 5.82
CA THR A 244 17.07 6.95 5.32
C THR A 244 16.87 5.47 5.60
N PHE A 245 17.58 4.60 4.86
CA PHE A 245 17.45 3.15 5.07
C PHE A 245 18.00 2.74 6.45
N GLN A 246 19.07 3.37 6.91
CA GLN A 246 19.67 3.14 8.23
C GLN A 246 18.67 3.44 9.37
N GLU A 247 17.89 4.50 9.23
CA GLU A 247 16.82 4.84 10.18
C GLU A 247 15.64 3.88 10.07
N LEU A 248 15.28 3.41 8.86
CA LEU A 248 14.30 2.34 8.67
C LEU A 248 14.71 1.05 9.39
N GLU A 249 15.98 0.64 9.27
CA GLU A 249 16.51 -0.52 10.01
C GLU A 249 16.44 -0.34 11.52
N ALA A 250 16.55 0.89 12.03
CA ALA A 250 16.42 1.22 13.44
C ALA A 250 14.97 1.43 13.90
N GLY A 251 13.99 1.49 12.99
CA GLY A 251 12.62 1.84 13.32
C GLY A 251 12.45 3.31 13.70
N GLU A 252 13.30 4.18 13.18
CA GLU A 252 13.34 5.62 13.44
C GLU A 252 12.95 6.40 12.19
N LYS A 253 12.30 7.56 12.39
CA LYS A 253 11.82 8.43 11.28
C LYS A 253 11.15 7.64 10.15
N ILE A 254 10.25 6.74 10.53
CA ILE A 254 9.40 5.97 9.63
C ILE A 254 7.92 6.25 9.88
N LYS A 255 7.12 6.14 8.82
CA LYS A 255 5.66 6.14 8.88
C LYS A 255 5.12 5.03 7.99
N ILE A 256 4.47 4.05 8.61
CA ILE A 256 3.69 3.00 7.97
C ILE A 256 2.38 3.65 7.49
N LEU A 257 2.23 3.76 6.18
CA LEU A 257 1.08 4.39 5.55
C LEU A 257 -0.11 3.46 5.50
N GLU A 258 0.15 2.16 5.27
CA GLU A 258 -0.85 1.10 5.10
C GLU A 258 -0.28 -0.26 5.55
N ILE A 259 -1.12 -1.10 6.15
CA ILE A 259 -0.88 -2.54 6.29
C ILE A 259 -1.85 -3.28 5.38
N ASN A 260 -1.32 -4.18 4.57
CA ASN A 260 -2.10 -5.01 3.65
C ASN A 260 -2.15 -6.44 4.18
N GLY A 261 -3.26 -7.14 3.94
CA GLY A 261 -3.43 -8.53 4.36
C GLY A 261 -3.19 -9.53 3.23
N ILE A 262 -4.10 -10.50 3.07
CA ILE A 262 -3.94 -11.65 2.16
C ILE A 262 -3.87 -11.30 0.67
N ILE A 263 -4.29 -10.10 0.28
CA ILE A 263 -4.17 -9.61 -1.10
C ILE A 263 -2.83 -8.92 -1.37
N ALA A 264 -1.98 -8.79 -0.36
CA ALA A 264 -0.66 -8.21 -0.53
C ALA A 264 0.17 -9.06 -1.49
N GLU A 265 0.77 -8.40 -2.47
CA GLU A 265 1.74 -9.03 -3.37
C GLU A 265 3.16 -8.73 -2.90
N PRO A 266 4.11 -9.68 -3.01
CA PRO A 266 5.52 -9.44 -2.80
C PRO A 266 6.08 -8.68 -4.00
N THR A 267 5.93 -7.36 -4.00
CA THR A 267 6.10 -6.50 -5.18
C THR A 267 7.51 -6.45 -5.76
N HIS A 268 8.52 -7.03 -5.10
CA HIS A 268 9.88 -7.18 -5.65
C HIS A 268 9.91 -8.01 -6.94
N ILE A 269 8.91 -8.90 -7.13
CA ILE A 269 8.79 -9.74 -8.34
C ILE A 269 8.55 -8.93 -9.62
N TYR A 270 8.17 -7.65 -9.50
CA TYR A 270 7.95 -6.76 -10.63
C TYR A 270 9.21 -6.03 -11.09
N ASP A 271 10.35 -6.23 -10.41
CA ASP A 271 11.63 -5.73 -10.88
C ASP A 271 12.13 -6.61 -12.04
N SER A 272 11.80 -6.21 -13.27
CA SER A 272 12.17 -6.96 -14.48
C SER A 272 13.68 -7.03 -14.73
N HIS A 273 14.49 -6.18 -14.08
CA HIS A 273 15.94 -6.22 -14.21
C HIS A 273 16.57 -7.23 -13.26
N ASN A 274 15.95 -7.47 -12.10
CA ASN A 274 16.51 -8.29 -11.03
C ASN A 274 15.62 -9.48 -10.63
N SER A 275 14.58 -9.79 -11.42
CA SER A 275 13.69 -10.94 -11.19
C SER A 275 13.25 -11.55 -12.51
N SER A 276 13.58 -12.82 -12.71
CA SER A 276 13.06 -13.62 -13.81
C SER A 276 11.60 -14.02 -13.59
N TYR A 277 10.94 -14.45 -14.68
CA TYR A 277 9.59 -15.00 -14.62
C TYR A 277 9.47 -16.19 -13.66
N PHE A 278 10.44 -17.12 -13.68
CA PHE A 278 10.42 -18.31 -12.82
C PHE A 278 10.66 -17.96 -11.35
N GLU A 279 11.52 -16.98 -11.06
CA GLU A 279 11.70 -16.47 -9.70
C GLU A 279 10.42 -15.81 -9.17
N ALA A 280 9.71 -15.05 -10.00
CA ALA A 280 8.42 -14.49 -9.64
C ALA A 280 7.38 -15.58 -9.31
N LEU A 281 7.29 -16.64 -10.12
CA LEU A 281 6.40 -17.78 -9.83
C LEU A 281 6.78 -18.49 -8.53
N LYS A 282 8.08 -18.73 -8.30
CA LYS A 282 8.60 -19.34 -7.07
C LYS A 282 8.31 -18.47 -5.85
N ALA A 283 8.48 -17.16 -5.95
CA ALA A 283 8.17 -16.21 -4.89
C ALA A 283 6.68 -16.26 -4.52
N ILE A 284 5.77 -16.26 -5.50
CA ILE A 284 4.33 -16.40 -5.26
C ILE A 284 4.01 -17.71 -4.52
N ARG A 285 4.54 -18.85 -4.98
CA ARG A 285 4.33 -20.14 -4.31
C ARG A 285 4.86 -20.13 -2.87
N SER A 286 6.03 -19.57 -2.63
CA SER A 286 6.59 -19.43 -1.28
C SER A 286 5.69 -18.59 -0.37
N HIS A 287 5.15 -17.48 -0.89
CA HIS A 287 4.23 -16.61 -0.14
C HIS A 287 2.89 -17.30 0.13
N TRP A 288 2.35 -18.08 -0.81
CA TRP A 288 1.13 -18.86 -0.58
C TRP A 288 1.33 -20.00 0.40
N ARG A 289 2.50 -20.64 0.40
CA ARG A 289 2.88 -21.62 1.43
C ARG A 289 2.94 -20.99 2.81
N SER A 290 3.55 -19.81 2.93
CA SER A 290 3.56 -19.04 4.18
C SER A 290 2.14 -18.68 4.62
N LEU A 291 1.30 -18.17 3.72
CA LEU A 291 -0.11 -17.87 3.98
C LEU A 291 -0.86 -19.10 4.51
N TYR A 292 -0.68 -20.26 3.88
CA TYR A 292 -1.21 -21.53 4.36
C TYR A 292 -0.74 -21.83 5.78
N ASN A 293 0.56 -21.82 6.04
CA ASN A 293 1.11 -22.14 7.36
C ASN A 293 0.55 -21.20 8.43
N VAL A 294 0.59 -19.88 8.20
CA VAL A 294 0.03 -18.88 9.13
C VAL A 294 -1.45 -19.14 9.39
N SER A 295 -2.24 -19.39 8.35
CA SER A 295 -3.68 -19.59 8.48
C SER A 295 -4.03 -20.87 9.25
N ILE A 296 -3.32 -21.98 9.00
CA ILE A 296 -3.50 -23.23 9.74
C ILE A 296 -3.09 -23.04 11.19
N THR A 297 -1.94 -22.40 11.46
CA THR A 297 -1.47 -22.14 12.82
C THR A 297 -2.44 -21.26 13.57
N ASN A 298 -2.90 -20.16 12.97
CA ASN A 298 -3.85 -19.25 13.62
C ASN A 298 -5.18 -19.94 13.91
N HIS A 299 -5.68 -20.76 12.99
CA HIS A 299 -6.88 -21.56 13.23
C HIS A 299 -6.73 -22.51 14.41
N LYS A 300 -5.58 -23.19 14.53
CA LYS A 300 -5.32 -24.15 15.62
C LYS A 300 -4.98 -23.51 16.96
N VAL A 301 -4.18 -22.45 16.95
CA VAL A 301 -3.59 -21.84 18.15
C VAL A 301 -4.47 -20.72 18.68
N LEU A 302 -4.99 -19.86 17.79
CA LEU A 302 -5.83 -18.73 18.17
C LEU A 302 -7.32 -19.04 18.09
N GLN A 303 -7.71 -20.24 17.64
CA GLN A 303 -9.10 -20.63 17.40
C GLN A 303 -9.81 -19.70 16.39
N THR A 304 -9.05 -19.07 15.50
CA THR A 304 -9.62 -18.20 14.46
C THR A 304 -10.41 -19.05 13.45
N PRO A 305 -11.73 -18.84 13.27
CA PRO A 305 -12.50 -19.63 12.33
C PRO A 305 -12.14 -19.32 10.88
N TYR A 306 -12.29 -20.31 10.00
CA TYR A 306 -12.35 -20.05 8.57
C TYR A 306 -13.72 -19.43 8.24
N LYS A 307 -13.73 -18.37 7.45
CA LYS A 307 -14.98 -17.72 7.05
C LYS A 307 -15.72 -18.59 6.04
N ASN A 308 -17.04 -18.64 6.16
CA ASN A 308 -17.89 -19.37 5.22
C ASN A 308 -17.61 -18.91 3.76
N PRO A 309 -17.42 -19.83 2.80
CA PRO A 309 -17.13 -19.46 1.42
C PRO A 309 -18.19 -18.56 0.76
N LEU A 310 -19.48 -18.78 1.04
CA LEU A 310 -20.57 -17.99 0.47
C LEU A 310 -20.55 -16.54 0.99
N GLU A 311 -20.31 -16.36 2.28
CA GLU A 311 -20.15 -15.03 2.89
C GLU A 311 -18.94 -14.31 2.31
N PHE A 312 -17.81 -15.01 2.18
CA PHE A 312 -16.60 -14.45 1.56
C PHE A 312 -16.87 -14.03 0.10
N THR A 313 -17.56 -14.86 -0.68
CA THR A 313 -17.94 -14.51 -2.06
C THR A 313 -18.88 -13.31 -2.10
N LYS A 314 -19.86 -13.22 -1.20
CA LYS A 314 -20.78 -12.07 -1.10
C LYS A 314 -20.01 -10.77 -0.88
N GLU A 315 -19.05 -10.75 0.04
CA GLU A 315 -18.20 -9.59 0.30
C GLU A 315 -17.42 -9.16 -0.95
N LEU A 316 -16.86 -10.10 -1.71
CA LEU A 316 -16.14 -9.79 -2.95
C LEU A 316 -17.07 -9.20 -4.03
N LEU A 317 -18.31 -9.67 -4.11
CA LEU A 317 -19.31 -9.13 -5.03
C LEU A 317 -19.72 -7.70 -4.63
N GLU A 318 -19.91 -7.44 -3.34
CA GLU A 318 -20.17 -6.10 -2.81
C GLU A 318 -19.01 -5.15 -3.09
N LEU A 319 -17.78 -5.59 -2.85
CA LEU A 319 -16.58 -4.84 -3.18
C LEU A 319 -16.52 -4.49 -4.67
N LYS A 320 -16.76 -5.46 -5.55
CA LYS A 320 -16.77 -5.24 -7.00
C LYS A 320 -17.81 -4.19 -7.40
N LYS A 321 -19.01 -4.23 -6.82
CA LYS A 321 -20.05 -3.21 -7.03
C LYS A 321 -19.58 -1.84 -6.55
N TYR A 322 -19.03 -1.77 -5.35
CA TYR A 322 -18.52 -0.52 -4.78
C TYR A 322 -17.37 0.09 -5.60
N LEU A 323 -16.41 -0.71 -6.04
CA LEU A 323 -15.33 -0.25 -6.92
C LEU A 323 -15.85 0.29 -8.26
N SER A 324 -16.94 -0.27 -8.80
CA SER A 324 -17.58 0.25 -10.00
C SER A 324 -18.16 1.65 -9.75
N ILE A 325 -18.74 1.89 -8.57
CA ILE A 325 -19.20 3.22 -8.17
C ILE A 325 -18.02 4.19 -8.05
N LEU A 326 -16.94 3.80 -7.38
CA LEU A 326 -15.74 4.65 -7.23
C LEU A 326 -15.15 5.09 -8.58
N LYS A 327 -15.11 4.18 -9.56
CA LYS A 327 -14.59 4.50 -10.90
C LYS A 327 -15.45 5.54 -11.63
N LYS A 328 -16.74 5.62 -11.34
CA LYS A 328 -17.64 6.65 -11.92
C LYS A 328 -17.46 8.03 -11.27
N LEU A 329 -16.69 8.14 -10.19
CA LEU A 329 -16.42 9.39 -9.49
C LEU A 329 -15.09 10.06 -9.90
N ILE A 330 -14.27 9.39 -10.72
CA ILE A 330 -13.10 9.97 -11.37
C ILE A 330 -13.60 11.06 -12.32
#